data_AF-G0VP92-F1
#
_entry.id   AF-G0VP92-F1
#
_cell.length_a   1.000
_cell.length_b   1.000
_cell.length_c   1.000
_cell.angle_alpha   90.00
_cell.angle_beta   90.00
_cell.angle_gamma   90.00
#
_symmetry.space_group_name_H-M   'P 1'
#
loop_
_entity.id
_entity.type
_entity.pdbx_description
1 polymer ?
#
loop_
_entity_poly.entity_id
_entity_poly.type
_entity_poly.pdbx_seq_one_letter_code
_entity_poly.pdbx_strand_id
1 'polypeptide(L)' 'MLKSVLNKFAANEKVTSDMIMGDILRMHPEVVDTLIGQGMHCLGCPSSQQESLANACFVHGLDPEIVTKAVNVAIEANKQ' A
#
# COMPACT_ATOMS: atom_id res chain seq x y z
N MET A 1 -20.42 15.64 17.52
CA MET A 1 -20.86 14.78 16.40
C MET A 1 -19.86 14.72 15.24
N LEU A 2 -19.04 15.76 14.98
CA LEU A 2 -18.04 15.76 13.90
C LEU A 2 -16.90 14.73 14.07
N LYS A 3 -16.50 14.41 15.31
CA LYS A 3 -15.48 13.38 15.60
C LYS A 3 -15.90 11.96 15.17
N SER A 4 -17.20 11.66 15.14
CA SER A 4 -17.71 10.33 14.77
C SER A 4 -17.71 10.11 13.25
N VAL A 5 -17.82 11.18 12.46
CA VAL A 5 -17.71 11.13 11.00
C VAL A 5 -16.25 11.05 10.56
N LEU A 6 -15.35 11.76 11.24
CA LEU A 6 -13.90 11.63 11.04
C LEU A 6 -13.40 10.21 11.39
N ASN A 7 -13.94 9.60 12.44
CA ASN A 7 -13.62 8.21 12.82
C ASN A 7 -14.16 7.15 11.86
N LYS A 8 -15.18 7.45 11.03
CA LYS A 8 -15.70 6.47 10.05
C LYS A 8 -14.79 6.29 8.83
N PHE A 9 -13.97 7.29 8.51
CA PHE A 9 -12.91 7.15 7.50
C PHE A 9 -11.60 6.64 8.08
N ALA A 10 -11.36 6.85 9.38
CA ALA A 10 -10.21 6.30 10.10
C ALA A 10 -10.34 4.80 10.44
N ALA A 11 -11.50 4.17 10.17
CA ALA A 11 -11.78 2.81 10.61
C ALA A 11 -11.31 1.70 9.65
N ASN A 12 -10.53 2.03 8.61
CA ASN A 12 -9.90 1.02 7.75
C ASN A 12 -8.48 1.43 7.32
N GLU A 13 -7.61 1.69 8.30
CA GLU A 13 -6.20 2.10 8.09
C GLU A 13 -5.32 1.04 7.40
N LYS A 14 -5.85 -0.14 7.10
CA LYS A 14 -5.07 -1.23 6.52
C LYS A 14 -5.16 -1.21 5.01
N VAL A 15 -3.99 -1.25 4.37
CA VAL A 15 -3.87 -1.50 2.94
C VAL A 15 -4.29 -2.94 2.66
N THR A 16 -5.10 -3.13 1.62
CA THR A 16 -5.50 -4.44 1.11
C THR A 16 -4.93 -4.66 -0.28
N SER A 17 -4.78 -5.92 -0.70
CA SER A 17 -4.10 -6.25 -1.96
C SER A 17 -4.88 -5.84 -3.23
N ASP A 18 -6.17 -5.55 -3.09
CA ASP A 18 -7.05 -5.03 -4.16
C ASP A 18 -6.91 -3.51 -4.35
N MET A 19 -6.27 -2.79 -3.43
CA MET A 19 -6.02 -1.36 -3.58
C MET A 19 -5.06 -1.06 -4.73
N ILE A 20 -5.30 0.08 -5.39
CA ILE A 20 -4.46 0.59 -6.48
C ILE A 20 -3.12 1.07 -5.93
N MET A 21 -2.02 0.67 -6.58
CA MET A 21 -0.66 1.03 -6.18
C MET A 21 -0.47 2.54 -6.04
N GLY A 22 -1.01 3.33 -6.97
CA GLY A 22 -0.90 4.78 -6.87
C GLY A 22 -1.72 5.42 -5.77
N ASP A 23 -2.81 4.80 -5.33
CA ASP A 23 -3.52 5.26 -4.14
C ASP A 23 -2.71 4.95 -2.89
N ILE A 24 -2.15 3.73 -2.78
CA ILE A 24 -1.29 3.33 -1.67
C ILE A 24 -0.12 4.31 -1.52
N LEU A 25 0.60 4.60 -2.61
CA LEU A 25 1.77 5.48 -2.59
C LEU A 25 1.43 6.95 -2.29
N ARG A 26 0.23 7.42 -2.66
CA ARG A 26 -0.25 8.76 -2.29
C ARG A 26 -0.66 8.85 -0.82
N MET A 27 -1.31 7.82 -0.30
CA MET A 27 -1.76 7.76 1.09
C MET A 27 -0.61 7.50 2.06
N HIS A 28 0.37 6.70 1.63
CA HIS A 28 1.45 6.17 2.44
C HIS A 28 2.81 6.30 1.73
N PRO A 29 3.32 7.52 1.48
CA PRO A 29 4.62 7.70 0.84
C PRO A 29 5.78 7.01 1.61
N GLU A 30 5.62 6.79 2.92
CA GLU A 30 6.57 6.08 3.78
C GLU A 30 6.81 4.61 3.39
N VAL A 31 5.90 3.97 2.63
CA VAL A 31 6.04 2.54 2.29
C VAL A 31 6.88 2.30 1.03
N VAL A 32 7.34 3.36 0.34
CA VAL A 32 8.15 3.26 -0.89
C VAL A 32 9.37 2.35 -0.69
N ASP A 33 10.16 2.61 0.35
CA ASP A 33 11.37 1.81 0.63
C ASP A 33 11.04 0.37 0.98
N THR A 34 9.90 0.14 1.65
CA THR A 34 9.41 -1.21 1.95
C THR A 34 9.05 -1.96 0.68
N LEU A 35 8.30 -1.34 -0.23
CA LEU A 35 7.93 -1.92 -1.52
C LEU A 35 9.15 -2.23 -2.39
N ILE A 36 10.12 -1.32 -2.47
CA ILE A 36 11.39 -1.55 -3.16
C ILE A 36 12.14 -2.74 -2.54
N GLY A 37 12.22 -2.80 -1.21
CA GLY A 37 12.82 -3.92 -0.48
C GLY A 37 12.11 -5.27 -0.70
N GLN A 38 10.82 -5.26 -1.05
CA GLN A 38 10.06 -6.44 -1.46
C GLN A 38 10.23 -6.80 -2.96
N GLY A 39 10.98 -6.01 -3.73
CA GLY A 39 11.24 -6.27 -5.16
C GLY A 39 10.44 -5.39 -6.13
N MET A 40 9.62 -4.46 -5.64
CA MET A 40 8.83 -3.54 -6.46
C MET A 40 9.66 -2.32 -6.88
N HIS A 41 10.56 -2.49 -7.84
CA HIS A 41 11.44 -1.39 -8.30
C HIS A 41 10.77 -0.42 -9.28
N CYS A 42 9.62 -0.80 -9.85
CA CYS A 42 8.97 -0.09 -10.95
C CYS A 42 7.86 0.89 -10.50
N LEU A 43 7.88 1.33 -9.25
CA LEU A 43 6.80 2.14 -8.66
C LEU A 43 6.50 3.42 -9.45
N GLY A 44 7.48 4.05 -10.09
CA GLY A 44 7.28 5.29 -10.86
C GLY A 44 6.62 5.13 -12.24
N CYS A 45 6.42 3.90 -12.73
CA CYS A 45 5.84 3.67 -14.06
C CYS A 45 4.34 4.02 -14.07
N PRO A 46 3.84 4.82 -15.03
CA PRO A 46 2.42 5.14 -15.14
C PRO A 46 1.50 3.91 -15.25
N SER A 47 2.00 2.80 -15.80
CA SER A 47 1.25 1.54 -15.87
C SER A 47 1.13 0.89 -14.49
N SER A 48 2.24 0.75 -13.76
CA SER A 48 2.27 0.10 -12.45
C SER A 48 1.46 0.86 -11.40
N GLN A 49 1.33 2.17 -11.55
CA GLN A 49 0.50 3.03 -10.70
C GLN A 49 -1.00 2.79 -10.86
N GLN A 50 -1.45 2.17 -11.97
CA GLN A 50 -2.86 1.87 -12.27
C GLN A 50 -3.23 0.41 -11.96
N GLU A 51 -2.29 -0.40 -11.49
CA GLU A 51 -2.52 -1.79 -11.11
C GLU A 51 -2.90 -1.90 -9.63
N SER A 52 -3.65 -2.93 -9.26
CA SER A 52 -3.78 -3.32 -7.86
C SER A 52 -2.44 -3.85 -7.33
N LEU A 53 -2.25 -3.80 -6.01
CA LEU A 53 -1.07 -4.39 -5.39
C LEU A 53 -0.92 -5.88 -5.75
N ALA A 54 -2.03 -6.62 -5.79
CA ALA A 54 -2.02 -8.03 -6.19
C ALA A 54 -1.54 -8.24 -7.62
N ASN A 55 -2.01 -7.42 -8.57
CA ASN A 55 -1.59 -7.53 -9.98
C ASN A 55 -0.12 -7.14 -10.15
N ALA A 56 0.33 -6.07 -9.47
CA ALA A 56 1.74 -5.72 -9.44
C ALA A 56 2.59 -6.87 -8.88
N CYS A 57 2.13 -7.54 -7.80
CA CYS A 57 2.84 -8.69 -7.25
C CYS A 57 2.92 -9.84 -8.25
N PHE A 58 1.82 -10.12 -8.95
CA PHE A 58 1.77 -11.16 -9.98
C PHE A 58 2.77 -10.91 -11.12
N VAL A 59 2.84 -9.69 -11.67
CA VAL A 59 3.78 -9.32 -12.74
C VAL A 59 5.24 -9.52 -12.32
N HIS A 60 5.53 -9.34 -11.03
CA HIS A 60 6.88 -9.46 -10.46
C HIS A 60 7.15 -10.82 -9.79
N GLY A 61 6.22 -11.76 -9.82
CA GLY A 61 6.38 -13.09 -9.20
C GLY A 61 6.44 -13.06 -7.67
N LEU A 62 5.81 -12.07 -7.04
CA LEU A 62 5.78 -11.86 -5.59
C LEU A 62 4.48 -12.38 -4.98
N ASP A 63 4.53 -12.74 -3.70
CA ASP A 63 3.34 -13.12 -2.94
C ASP A 63 2.61 -11.85 -2.44
N PRO A 64 1.38 -11.57 -2.91
CA PRO A 64 0.64 -10.39 -2.51
C PRO A 64 0.31 -10.35 -1.02
N GLU A 65 0.19 -11.49 -0.33
CA GLU A 65 -0.06 -11.52 1.11
C GLU A 65 1.17 -11.03 1.89
N ILE A 66 2.36 -11.50 1.50
CA ILE A 66 3.63 -11.09 2.12
C ILE A 66 3.86 -9.58 1.92
N VAL A 67 3.69 -9.08 0.69
CA VAL A 67 3.89 -7.66 0.38
C VAL A 67 2.86 -6.79 1.10
N THR A 68 1.58 -7.17 1.10
CA THR A 68 0.52 -6.45 1.82
C THR A 68 0.81 -6.38 3.32
N LYS A 69 1.28 -7.48 3.91
CA LYS A 69 1.68 -7.51 5.32
C LYS A 69 2.85 -6.56 5.61
N ALA A 70 3.89 -6.59 4.78
CA ALA A 70 5.04 -5.70 4.92
C ALA A 70 4.64 -4.21 4.86
N VAL A 71 3.79 -3.85 3.90
CA VAL A 71 3.25 -2.49 3.74
C VAL A 71 2.50 -2.05 5.01
N ASN A 72 1.60 -2.89 5.53
CA ASN A 72 0.85 -2.55 6.74
C ASN A 72 1.74 -2.42 7.99
N VAL A 73 2.77 -3.27 8.13
CA VAL A 73 3.75 -3.15 9.23
C VAL A 73 4.51 -1.82 9.14
N ALA A 74 4.91 -1.42 7.93
CA ALA A 74 5.59 -0.14 7.72
C ALA A 74 4.68 1.06 8.07
N ILE A 75 3.40 1.01 7.69
CA ILE A 75 2.41 2.03 8.06
C ILE A 75 2.25 2.11 9.59
N GLU A 76 2.11 0.96 10.26
CA GLU A 76 1.98 0.90 11.72
C GLU A 76 3.23 1.44 12.44
N ALA A 77 4.43 1.19 11.92
CA ALA A 77 5.69 1.65 12.49
C ALA A 77 5.89 3.18 12.38
N ASN A 78 5.30 3.83 11.38
CA ASN A 78 5.45 5.28 11.11
C ASN A 78 4.37 6.15 11.77
N LYS A 79 3.41 5.58 12.51
CA LYS A 79 2.36 6.34 13.24
C LYS A 79 2.85 6.99 14.56
N GLN A 80 4.15 7.13 14.76
CA GLN A 80 4.75 7.67 15.98
C GLN A 80 4.93 9.19 15.94
#